data_AF-A0A3R9E6N0-F1
#
_entry.id   AF-A0A3R9E6N0-F1
#
_cell.length_a   1.000
_cell.length_b   1.000
_cell.length_c   1.000
_cell.angle_alpha   90.00
_cell.angle_beta   90.00
_cell.angle_gamma   90.00
#
_symmetry.space_group_name_H-M   'P 1'
#
loop_
_entity.id
_entity.type
_entity.pdbx_description
1 polymer ?
#
loop_
_entity_poly.entity_id
_entity_poly.type
_entity_poly.pdbx_seq_one_letter_code
_entity_poly.pdbx_strand_id
1 'polypeptide(L)'
;KDAELALASGKIVVMGGVIPGQTTDMVSAVLAEYLRADIMVIATSVDGVYSSDPATDENARKFDVMTPKELLDVVISTEMKAGSKSPVDPLAAKMIERCNIDTIVMDGTQPEMISNVVRQECAKSKPVEGKKPGTRITTK
;
A
#
# COMPACT_ATOMS: atom_id res chain seq x y z
N LYS A 1 -13.76 -14.55 6.68
CA LYS A 1 -15.01 -15.32 6.43
C LYS A 1 -16.13 -14.43 5.89
N ASP A 2 -16.58 -13.41 6.61
CA ASP A 2 -17.70 -12.57 6.14
C ASP A 2 -17.37 -11.80 4.85
N ALA A 3 -16.15 -11.26 4.73
CA ALA A 3 -15.69 -10.59 3.51
C ALA A 3 -15.67 -11.53 2.29
N GLU A 4 -15.26 -12.79 2.47
CA GLU A 4 -15.24 -13.81 1.42
C GLU A 4 -16.67 -14.20 0.98
N LEU A 5 -17.58 -14.37 1.94
CA LEU A 5 -19.00 -14.61 1.64
C LEU A 5 -19.63 -13.44 0.90
N ALA A 6 -19.29 -12.20 1.28
CA ALA A 6 -19.76 -11.01 0.59
C ALA A 6 -19.21 -10.93 -0.85
N LEU A 7 -17.93 -11.28 -1.06
CA LEU A 7 -17.30 -11.32 -2.38
C LEU A 7 -17.95 -12.32 -3.33
N ALA A 8 -18.48 -13.44 -2.81
CA ALA A 8 -19.20 -14.43 -3.61
C ALA A 8 -20.47 -13.86 -4.29
N SER A 9 -20.97 -12.70 -3.84
CA SER A 9 -22.08 -12.00 -4.51
C SER A 9 -21.69 -11.30 -5.82
N GLY A 10 -20.39 -11.24 -6.16
CA GLY A 10 -19.88 -10.56 -7.34
C GLY A 10 -19.95 -9.02 -7.27
N LYS A 11 -20.17 -8.46 -6.08
CA LYS A 11 -20.25 -7.00 -5.84
C LYS A 11 -18.97 -6.47 -5.22
N ILE A 12 -18.85 -5.13 -5.20
CA ILE A 12 -17.80 -4.43 -4.45
C ILE A 12 -18.12 -4.55 -2.95
N VAL A 13 -17.14 -5.02 -2.18
CA VAL A 13 -17.25 -5.17 -0.72
C VAL A 13 -16.50 -4.03 -0.05
N VAL A 14 -17.17 -3.36 0.90
CA VAL A 14 -16.59 -2.28 1.71
C VAL A 14 -16.59 -2.73 3.16
N MET A 15 -15.47 -2.55 3.85
CA MET A 15 -15.32 -2.91 5.26
C MET A 15 -14.48 -1.89 6.01
N GLY A 16 -14.61 -1.89 7.34
CA GLY A 16 -13.80 -1.09 8.25
C GLY A 16 -12.90 -1.96 9.13
N GLY A 17 -12.52 -1.44 10.29
CA GLY A 17 -11.75 -2.18 11.28
C GLY A 17 -12.46 -3.44 11.77
N VAL A 18 -11.70 -4.50 12.00
CA VAL A 18 -12.23 -5.82 12.42
C VAL A 18 -11.98 -6.09 13.90
N ILE A 19 -10.76 -5.83 14.37
CA ILE A 19 -10.33 -6.10 15.75
C ILE A 19 -9.74 -4.82 16.35
N PRO A 20 -10.10 -4.44 17.61
CA PRO A 20 -9.47 -3.32 18.29
C PRO A 20 -7.94 -3.45 18.33
N GLY A 21 -7.24 -2.34 18.07
CA GLY A 21 -5.78 -2.32 18.05
C GLY A 21 -5.15 -2.69 16.70
N GLN A 22 -5.94 -2.97 15.66
CA GLN A 22 -5.44 -3.09 14.29
C GLN A 22 -5.71 -1.81 13.49
N THR A 23 -4.70 -1.37 12.73
CA THR A 23 -4.84 -0.30 11.74
C THR A 23 -5.59 -0.80 10.51
N THR A 24 -6.16 0.12 9.73
CA THR A 24 -6.83 -0.23 8.47
C THR A 24 -5.85 -0.85 7.47
N ASP A 25 -4.59 -0.40 7.44
CA ASP A 25 -3.55 -0.99 6.59
C ASP A 25 -3.31 -2.46 6.94
N MET A 26 -3.26 -2.78 8.24
CA MET A 26 -3.08 -4.16 8.71
C MET A 26 -4.30 -5.02 8.36
N VAL A 27 -5.51 -4.50 8.52
CA VAL A 27 -6.75 -5.19 8.13
C VAL A 27 -6.74 -5.49 6.63
N SER A 28 -6.36 -4.51 5.80
CA SER A 28 -6.24 -4.66 4.35
C SER A 28 -5.19 -5.70 3.97
N ALA A 29 -4.01 -5.70 4.60
CA ALA A 29 -2.94 -6.66 4.32
C ALA A 29 -3.35 -8.10 4.69
N VAL A 30 -4.00 -8.29 5.84
CA VAL A 30 -4.52 -9.60 6.26
C VAL A 30 -5.61 -10.09 5.31
N LEU A 31 -6.50 -9.19 4.86
CA LEU A 31 -7.55 -9.54 3.90
C LEU A 31 -6.97 -9.90 2.53
N ALA A 32 -6.01 -9.11 2.04
CA ALA A 32 -5.33 -9.35 0.76
C ALA A 32 -4.66 -10.72 0.75
N GLU A 33 -3.97 -11.09 1.83
CA GLU A 33 -3.39 -12.42 1.98
C GLU A 33 -4.46 -13.51 2.03
N TYR A 34 -5.48 -13.34 2.88
CA TYR A 34 -6.55 -14.33 3.06
C TYR A 34 -7.28 -14.65 1.75
N LEU A 35 -7.52 -13.63 0.91
CA LEU A 35 -8.17 -13.78 -0.38
C LEU A 35 -7.21 -14.11 -1.53
N ARG A 36 -5.90 -14.14 -1.28
CA ARG A 36 -4.85 -14.23 -2.30
C ARG A 36 -5.04 -13.18 -3.40
N ALA A 37 -5.20 -11.93 -2.99
CA ALA A 37 -5.35 -10.81 -3.91
C ALA A 37 -4.11 -10.67 -4.80
N ASP A 38 -4.31 -10.35 -6.08
CA ASP A 38 -3.21 -10.12 -7.03
C ASP A 38 -2.41 -8.85 -6.69
N ILE A 39 -3.09 -7.85 -6.12
CA ILE A 39 -2.47 -6.59 -5.72
C ILE A 39 -3.25 -5.91 -4.60
N MET A 40 -2.51 -5.24 -3.70
CA MET A 40 -3.07 -4.31 -2.72
C MET A 40 -2.71 -2.85 -3.06
N VAL A 41 -3.69 -1.95 -3.02
CA VAL A 41 -3.45 -0.50 -3.25
C VAL A 41 -3.73 0.25 -1.95
N ILE A 42 -2.69 0.86 -1.39
CA ILE A 42 -2.75 1.76 -0.24
C ILE A 42 -2.84 3.19 -0.77
N ALA A 43 -4.05 3.73 -0.77
CA ALA A 43 -4.32 5.11 -1.14
C ALA A 43 -4.20 6.00 0.11
N THR A 44 -3.17 6.84 0.15
CA THR A 44 -2.85 7.73 1.28
C THR A 44 -2.78 9.19 0.82
N SER A 45 -2.38 10.10 1.71
CA SER A 45 -2.24 11.54 1.43
C SER A 45 -0.88 11.93 0.84
N VAL A 46 0.06 11.00 0.81
CA VAL A 46 1.36 11.15 0.15
C VAL A 46 1.39 10.35 -1.14
N ASP A 47 2.12 10.84 -2.13
CA ASP A 47 2.14 10.24 -3.47
C ASP A 47 3.04 8.99 -3.58
N GLY A 48 3.63 8.53 -2.48
CA GLY A 48 4.41 7.29 -2.40
C GLY A 48 5.21 7.18 -1.10
N VAL A 49 6.15 6.24 -1.07
CA VAL A 49 7.10 6.03 0.02
C VAL A 49 8.36 6.85 -0.27
N TYR A 50 8.86 7.53 0.76
CA TYR A 50 10.04 8.39 0.70
C TYR A 50 11.13 7.89 1.65
N SER A 51 12.39 8.27 1.38
CA SER A 51 13.53 7.96 2.27
C SER A 51 13.41 8.57 3.67
N SER A 52 12.62 9.62 3.81
CA SER A 52 12.35 10.41 5.00
C SER A 52 11.03 11.17 4.80
N ASP A 53 10.47 11.76 5.87
CA ASP A 53 9.22 12.51 5.76
C ASP A 53 9.40 13.77 4.89
N PRO A 54 8.77 13.83 3.69
CA PRO A 54 8.94 14.93 2.75
C PRO A 54 8.35 16.26 3.26
N ALA A 55 7.51 16.23 4.30
CA ALA A 55 7.01 17.46 4.93
C ALA A 55 8.05 18.14 5.82
N THR A 56 9.11 17.42 6.22
CA THR A 56 10.13 17.92 7.15
C THR A 56 11.55 17.86 6.61
N ASP A 57 11.80 17.05 5.57
CA ASP A 57 13.11 16.88 4.93
C ASP A 57 13.03 17.19 3.44
N GLU A 58 13.63 18.31 3.03
CA GLU A 58 13.70 18.74 1.63
C GLU A 58 14.52 17.79 0.74
N ASN A 59 15.37 16.95 1.35
CA ASN A 59 16.15 15.94 0.63
C ASN A 59 15.42 14.59 0.51
N ALA A 60 14.18 14.49 0.98
CA ALA A 60 13.40 13.26 0.89
C ALA A 60 13.24 12.82 -0.56
N ARG A 61 13.64 11.57 -0.84
CA ARG A 61 13.55 10.99 -2.19
C ARG A 61 12.45 9.95 -2.24
N LYS A 62 11.56 10.09 -3.21
CA LYS A 62 10.51 9.11 -3.49
C LYS A 62 11.12 7.85 -4.12
N PHE A 63 10.69 6.69 -3.65
CA PHE A 63 11.01 5.41 -4.30
C PHE A 63 10.00 5.12 -5.41
N ASP A 64 10.47 4.75 -6.58
CA ASP A 64 9.58 4.30 -7.66
C ASP A 64 9.15 2.83 -7.48
N VAL A 65 10.14 1.99 -7.15
CA VAL A 65 9.99 0.56 -6.91
C VAL A 65 10.87 0.20 -5.72
N MET A 66 10.38 -0.66 -4.84
CA MET A 66 11.13 -1.21 -3.72
C MET A 66 10.65 -2.61 -3.38
N THR A 67 11.42 -3.32 -2.56
CA THR A 67 11.06 -4.62 -1.99
C THR A 67 10.26 -4.44 -0.70
N PRO A 68 9.45 -5.44 -0.27
CA PRO A 68 8.77 -5.38 1.01
C PRO A 68 9.71 -5.21 2.21
N LYS A 69 10.93 -5.76 2.11
CA LYS A 69 11.95 -5.59 3.15
C LYS A 69 12.42 -4.14 3.25
N GLU A 70 12.70 -3.50 2.12
CA GLU A 70 13.05 -2.07 2.11
C GLU A 70 11.91 -1.21 2.65
N LEU A 71 10.65 -1.56 2.36
CA LEU A 71 9.49 -0.86 2.93
C LEU A 71 9.52 -0.94 4.45
N LEU A 72 9.70 -2.14 5.01
CA LEU A 72 9.77 -2.35 6.45
C LEU A 72 10.92 -1.54 7.09
N ASP A 73 12.11 -1.55 6.47
CA ASP A 73 13.27 -0.82 6.97
C ASP A 73 13.01 0.70 7.00
N VAL A 74 12.40 1.26 5.96
CA VAL A 74 12.01 2.69 5.87
C VAL A 74 10.96 3.03 6.92
N VAL A 75 9.94 2.20 7.09
CA VAL A 75 8.84 2.43 8.03
C VAL A 75 9.36 2.42 9.48
N ILE A 76 10.19 1.43 9.84
CA ILE A 76 10.81 1.36 11.18
C ILE A 76 11.69 2.59 11.43
N SER A 77 12.51 3.00 10.46
CA SER A 77 13.37 4.17 10.59
C SER A 77 12.56 5.47 10.77
N THR A 78 11.41 5.57 10.11
CA THR A 78 10.54 6.75 10.16
C THR A 78 9.80 6.87 11.49
N GLU A 79 9.24 5.77 12.02
CA GLU A 79 8.59 5.74 13.34
C GLU A 79 9.54 6.09 14.49
N MET A 80 10.81 5.71 14.40
CA MET A 80 11.82 6.07 15.40
C MET A 80 12.09 7.58 15.46
N LYS A 81 11.70 8.34 14.43
CA LYS A 81 11.79 9.81 14.40
C LYS A 81 10.48 10.40 14.93
N ALA A 82 10.51 10.86 16.18
CA ALA A 82 9.34 11.43 16.85
C ALA A 82 8.62 12.50 15.99
N GLY A 83 7.31 12.35 15.82
CA GLY A 83 6.45 13.28 15.07
C GLY A 83 6.33 13.00 13.57
N SER A 84 7.06 12.02 13.03
CA SER A 84 6.97 11.63 11.62
C SER A 84 5.75 10.73 11.39
N LYS A 85 5.05 10.90 10.27
CA LYS A 85 3.94 10.02 9.89
C LYS A 85 4.41 9.03 8.83
N SER A 86 4.43 7.76 9.18
CA SER A 86 4.73 6.71 8.20
C SER A 86 3.61 6.61 7.15
N PRO A 87 3.93 6.41 5.85
CA PRO A 87 2.91 6.22 4.82
C PRO A 87 2.12 4.91 4.99
N VAL A 88 2.69 3.93 5.70
CA VAL A 88 2.11 2.61 5.98
C VAL A 88 2.40 2.24 7.43
N ASP A 89 1.44 1.66 8.13
CA ASP A 89 1.64 1.14 9.49
C ASP A 89 2.77 0.08 9.56
N PRO A 90 3.61 0.07 10.62
CA PRO A 90 4.71 -0.89 10.76
C PRO A 90 4.29 -2.36 10.80
N LEU A 91 3.15 -2.68 11.43
CA LEU A 91 2.65 -4.04 11.49
C LEU A 91 2.13 -4.48 10.13
N ALA A 92 1.46 -3.58 9.41
CA ALA A 92 1.05 -3.79 8.03
C ALA A 92 2.25 -3.99 7.10
N ALA A 93 3.29 -3.15 7.20
CA ALA A 93 4.54 -3.31 6.44
C ALA A 93 5.19 -4.68 6.70
N LYS A 94 5.17 -5.14 7.97
CA LYS A 94 5.67 -6.47 8.31
C LYS A 94 4.81 -7.60 7.72
N MET A 95 3.50 -7.43 7.65
CA MET A 95 2.59 -8.39 7.03
C MET A 95 2.81 -8.47 5.51
N ILE A 96 2.96 -7.31 4.84
CA ILE A 96 3.29 -7.22 3.41
C ILE A 96 4.60 -7.96 3.12
N GLU A 97 5.63 -7.75 3.95
CA GLU A 97 6.92 -8.44 3.82
C GLU A 97 6.82 -9.94 4.05
N ARG A 98 6.14 -10.36 5.11
CA ARG A 98 6.01 -11.77 5.45
C ARG A 98 5.20 -12.58 4.43
N CYS A 99 4.17 -11.97 3.86
CA CYS A 99 3.23 -12.63 2.95
C CYS A 99 3.53 -12.37 1.46
N ASN A 100 4.56 -11.59 1.13
CA ASN A 100 4.92 -11.27 -0.25
C ASN A 100 3.77 -10.65 -1.05
N ILE A 101 3.04 -9.71 -0.44
CA ILE A 101 1.88 -9.07 -1.05
C ILE A 101 2.36 -7.96 -1.99
N ASP A 102 2.17 -8.12 -3.29
CA ASP A 102 2.43 -7.04 -4.26
C ASP A 102 1.53 -5.84 -3.91
N THR A 103 2.16 -4.70 -3.62
CA THR A 103 1.49 -3.52 -3.04
C THR A 103 1.87 -2.25 -3.79
N ILE A 104 0.94 -1.30 -3.90
CA ILE A 104 1.22 0.07 -4.39
C ILE A 104 0.81 1.07 -3.32
N VAL A 105 1.71 1.97 -2.96
CA VAL A 105 1.42 3.13 -2.10
C VAL A 105 1.34 4.38 -2.98
N MET A 106 0.22 5.07 -2.95
CA MET A 106 -0.06 6.22 -3.84
C MET A 106 -0.96 7.28 -3.20
N ASP A 107 -1.02 8.45 -3.84
CA ASP A 107 -1.98 9.50 -3.46
C ASP A 107 -3.41 9.10 -3.86
N GLY A 108 -4.30 9.05 -2.87
CA GLY A 108 -5.70 8.71 -3.01
C GLY A 108 -6.64 9.88 -3.33
N THR A 109 -6.13 11.10 -3.45
CA THR A 109 -6.95 12.33 -3.60
C THR A 109 -7.83 12.30 -4.85
N GLN A 110 -7.37 11.68 -5.94
CA GLN A 110 -8.13 11.51 -7.18
C GLN A 110 -8.54 10.04 -7.37
N PRO A 111 -9.81 9.68 -7.14
CA PRO A 111 -10.27 8.29 -7.23
C PRO A 111 -10.05 7.64 -8.60
N GLU A 112 -10.03 8.41 -9.69
CA GLU A 112 -9.78 7.86 -11.03
C GLU A 112 -8.41 7.20 -11.12
N MET A 113 -7.41 7.72 -10.40
CA MET A 113 -6.05 7.16 -10.41
C MET A 113 -6.04 5.72 -9.88
N ILE A 114 -6.79 5.42 -8.81
CA ILE A 114 -6.88 4.06 -8.26
C ILE A 114 -7.41 3.08 -9.31
N SER A 115 -8.48 3.46 -10.01
CA SER A 115 -9.06 2.61 -11.06
C SER A 115 -8.11 2.38 -12.24
N ASN A 116 -7.31 3.40 -12.58
CA ASN A 116 -6.30 3.31 -13.63
C ASN A 116 -5.17 2.35 -13.23
N VAL A 117 -4.68 2.42 -11.99
CA VAL A 117 -3.66 1.52 -11.47
C VAL A 117 -4.14 0.07 -11.54
N VAL A 118 -5.31 -0.23 -10.97
CA VAL A 118 -5.85 -1.60 -10.96
C VAL A 118 -5.98 -2.15 -12.38
N ARG A 119 -6.48 -1.36 -13.34
CA ARG A 119 -6.59 -1.78 -14.74
C ARG A 119 -5.24 -2.03 -15.40
N GLN A 120 -4.22 -1.21 -15.10
CA GLN A 120 -2.87 -1.37 -15.65
C GLN A 120 -2.21 -2.66 -15.15
N GLU A 121 -2.38 -2.99 -13.86
CA GLU A 121 -1.83 -4.19 -13.24
C GLU A 121 -2.49 -5.46 -13.79
N CYS A 122 -3.82 -5.45 -13.97
CA CYS A 122 -4.53 -6.53 -14.65
C CYS A 122 -4.02 -6.75 -16.08
N ALA A 123 -3.69 -5.67 -16.80
CA ALA A 123 -3.21 -5.73 -18.18
C ALA A 123 -1.72 -6.07 -18.32
N LYS A 124 -0.95 -6.21 -17.22
CA LYS A 124 0.52 -6.33 -17.19
C LYS A 124 1.22 -5.35 -18.14
N SER A 125 0.61 -4.20 -18.36
CA SER A 125 1.05 -3.25 -19.37
C SER A 125 2.16 -2.39 -18.79
N LYS A 126 3.09 -1.93 -19.64
CA LYS A 126 4.11 -0.97 -19.21
C LYS A 126 3.42 0.27 -18.61
N PRO A 127 3.99 0.90 -17.57
CA PRO A 127 3.44 2.14 -17.02
C PRO A 127 3.17 3.13 -18.15
N VAL A 128 1.99 3.75 -18.14
CA VAL A 128 1.64 4.79 -19.12
C VAL A 128 2.69 5.90 -19.02
N GLU A 129 3.27 6.29 -20.16
CA GLU A 129 4.26 7.37 -20.23
C GLU A 129 3.76 8.62 -19.52
N GLY A 130 4.46 9.04 -18.47
CA GLY A 130 4.36 10.38 -17.90
C GLY A 130 4.17 10.49 -16.39
N LYS A 131 3.50 9.53 -15.73
CA LYS A 131 3.36 9.54 -14.25
C LYS A 131 3.31 8.13 -13.67
N LYS A 132 4.34 7.75 -12.92
CA LYS A 132 4.29 6.57 -12.06
C LYS A 132 3.34 6.88 -10.90
N PRO A 133 2.24 6.12 -10.73
CA PRO A 133 1.15 6.50 -9.85
C PRO A 133 1.49 6.43 -8.36
N GLY A 134 2.64 5.85 -8.00
CA GLY A 134 3.08 5.71 -6.63
C GLY A 134 4.37 4.92 -6.52
N THR A 135 4.68 4.46 -5.31
CA THR A 135 5.75 3.50 -5.06
C THR A 135 5.21 2.09 -5.20
N ARG A 136 5.84 1.27 -6.04
CA ARG A 136 5.50 -0.16 -6.16
C ARG A 136 6.36 -0.98 -5.22
N ILE A 137 5.72 -1.81 -4.42
CA ILE A 137 6.35 -2.77 -3.53
C ILE A 137 6.17 -4.15 -4.15
N THR A 138 7.26 -4.75 -4.61
CA THR A 138 7.21 -6.05 -5.30
C THR A 138 8.33 -6.98 -4.87
N THR A 139 8.08 -8.27 -5.01
CA THR A 139 8.98 -9.36 -4.60
C THR A 139 9.79 -9.95 -5.74
N LYS A 140 9.59 -9.44 -6.97
CA LYS A 140 10.23 -9.89 -8.21
C LYS A 140 11.39 -9.01 -8.64
#